data_AF-A0A0G4P305-F1
#
_entry.id   AF-A0A0G4P305-F1
#
_cell.length_a   1.000
_cell.length_b   1.000
_cell.length_c   1.000
_cell.angle_alpha   90.00
_cell.angle_beta   90.00
_cell.angle_gamma   90.00
#
_symmetry.space_group_name_H-M   'P 1'
#
loop_
_entity.id
_entity.type
_entity.pdbx_description
1 polymer ?
#
loop_
_entity_poly.entity_id
_entity_poly.type
_entity_poly.pdbx_seq_one_letter_code
_entity_poly.pdbx_strand_id
1 'polypeptide(L)'
;MDINKENARYFALLGACQYQPFPMAEQRPIPTPGDGDLEQLTQLRVRATQRVEYHRRIVDDTSQLLHEAQMIILEFHDPYHPTARDLLWDVEARMEVLLHEFLALWAEEIEDRASEHQIWRRPSW
;
A
#
# COMPACT_ATOMS: atom_id res chain seq x y z
N MET A 1 -11.79 -49.51 -25.53
CA MET A 1 -11.65 -48.44 -24.52
C MET A 1 -12.03 -47.15 -25.22
N ASP A 2 -13.32 -46.80 -25.17
CA ASP A 2 -13.92 -45.72 -25.98
C ASP A 2 -13.82 -44.37 -25.25
N ILE A 3 -12.82 -43.59 -25.61
CA ILE A 3 -12.56 -42.23 -25.08
C ILE A 3 -13.70 -41.24 -25.48
N ASN A 4 -14.59 -41.63 -26.40
CA ASN A 4 -15.66 -40.76 -26.91
C ASN A 4 -16.94 -40.70 -26.07
N LYS A 5 -17.10 -41.51 -25.01
CA LYS A 5 -18.29 -41.44 -24.14
C LYS A 5 -18.14 -40.53 -22.92
N GLU A 6 -16.92 -40.22 -22.48
CA GLU A 6 -16.69 -39.34 -21.33
C GLU A 6 -16.78 -37.85 -21.66
N ASN A 7 -16.41 -37.44 -22.89
CA ASN A 7 -16.51 -36.03 -23.29
C ASN A 7 -17.97 -35.54 -23.42
N ALA A 8 -18.94 -36.43 -23.65
CA ALA A 8 -20.35 -36.04 -23.73
C ALA A 8 -20.96 -35.71 -22.34
N ARG A 9 -20.34 -36.14 -21.23
CA ARG A 9 -20.82 -35.83 -19.88
C ARG A 9 -20.38 -34.46 -19.38
N TYR A 10 -19.24 -33.95 -19.84
CA TYR A 10 -18.79 -32.61 -19.45
C TYR A 10 -19.64 -31.48 -20.06
N PHE A 11 -20.19 -31.68 -21.25
CA PHE A 11 -21.05 -30.66 -21.88
C PHE A 11 -22.47 -30.57 -21.30
N ALA A 12 -22.96 -31.61 -20.61
CA ALA A 12 -24.28 -31.59 -19.97
C ALA A 12 -24.31 -30.85 -18.61
N LEU A 13 -23.16 -30.63 -17.98
CA LEU A 13 -23.04 -29.88 -16.72
C LEU A 13 -22.79 -28.37 -16.91
N LEU A 14 -22.51 -27.93 -18.14
CA LEU A 14 -22.33 -26.51 -18.48
C LEU A 14 -23.61 -25.85 -19.01
N GLY A 15 -24.71 -26.60 -19.09
CA GLY A 15 -25.99 -26.18 -19.64
C GLY A 15 -26.95 -25.57 -18.61
N ALA A 16 -26.51 -24.60 -17.80
CA ALA A 16 -27.40 -23.67 -17.10
C ALA A 16 -26.63 -22.52 -16.42
N CYS A 17 -25.64 -21.90 -17.08
CA CYS A 17 -25.35 -20.50 -16.75
C CYS A 17 -26.52 -19.67 -17.29
N GLN A 18 -27.62 -19.65 -16.55
CA GLN A 18 -28.63 -18.62 -16.71
C GLN A 18 -27.87 -17.30 -16.66
N TYR A 19 -27.83 -16.61 -17.79
CA TYR A 19 -27.31 -15.25 -17.89
C TYR A 19 -28.26 -14.42 -17.03
N GLN A 20 -27.98 -14.33 -15.73
CA GLN A 20 -28.64 -13.34 -14.90
C GLN A 20 -28.17 -12.00 -15.46
N PRO A 21 -29.07 -11.17 -16.02
CA PRO A 21 -28.70 -9.84 -16.42
C PRO A 21 -28.13 -9.19 -15.15
N PHE A 22 -26.83 -8.90 -15.16
CA PHE A 22 -26.23 -8.12 -14.08
C PHE A 22 -27.13 -6.91 -13.89
N PRO A 23 -27.58 -6.63 -12.66
CA PRO A 23 -28.36 -5.43 -12.40
C PRO A 23 -27.54 -4.28 -12.98
N MET A 24 -28.08 -3.63 -14.03
CA MET A 24 -27.42 -2.51 -14.66
C MET A 24 -27.07 -1.55 -13.52
N ALA A 25 -25.79 -1.21 -13.40
CA ALA A 25 -25.34 -0.25 -12.42
C ALA A 25 -26.30 0.94 -12.47
N GLU A 26 -26.94 1.25 -11.34
CA GLU A 26 -27.87 2.37 -11.23
C GLU A 26 -27.23 3.58 -11.95
N GLN A 27 -27.97 4.22 -12.85
CA GLN A 27 -27.54 5.43 -13.55
C GLN A 27 -27.47 6.60 -12.55
N ARG A 28 -26.53 6.52 -11.62
CA ARG A 28 -26.16 7.62 -10.75
C ARG A 28 -25.24 8.52 -11.58
N PRO A 29 -25.60 9.78 -11.82
CA PRO A 29 -24.71 10.72 -12.49
C PRO A 29 -23.38 10.73 -11.74
N ILE A 30 -22.28 10.56 -12.48
CA ILE A 30 -20.94 10.70 -11.89
C ILE A 30 -20.76 12.19 -11.59
N PRO A 31 -20.57 12.60 -10.33
CA PRO A 31 -20.36 14.00 -10.01
C PRO A 31 -19.14 14.51 -10.77
N THR A 32 -19.28 15.63 -11.47
CA THR A 32 -18.20 16.22 -12.26
C THR A 32 -17.51 17.26 -11.38
N PRO A 33 -16.25 17.05 -10.96
CA PRO A 33 -15.56 17.99 -10.08
C PRO A 33 -15.47 19.37 -10.75
N GLY A 34 -15.66 20.44 -9.97
CA GLY A 34 -15.40 21.80 -10.46
C GLY A 34 -13.89 22.07 -10.57
N ASP A 35 -13.51 23.17 -11.22
CA ASP A 35 -12.10 23.52 -11.44
C ASP A 35 -11.29 23.58 -10.13
N GLY A 36 -11.89 24.10 -9.04
CA GLY A 36 -11.25 24.13 -7.73
C GLY A 36 -11.07 22.75 -7.10
N ASP A 37 -11.99 21.82 -7.35
CA ASP A 37 -11.85 20.42 -6.91
C ASP A 37 -10.74 19.71 -7.72
N LEU A 38 -10.62 20.00 -9.02
CA LEU A 38 -9.54 19.47 -9.86
C LEU A 38 -8.16 19.97 -9.41
N GLU A 39 -8.06 21.23 -9.00
CA GLU A 39 -6.83 21.77 -8.42
C GLU A 39 -6.45 21.04 -7.12
N GLN A 40 -7.41 20.85 -6.21
CA GLN A 40 -7.20 20.11 -4.96
C GLN A 40 -6.77 18.65 -5.21
N LEU A 41 -7.43 17.95 -6.15
CA LEU A 41 -7.05 16.60 -6.55
C LEU A 41 -5.65 16.55 -7.17
N THR A 42 -5.28 17.56 -7.94
CA THR A 42 -3.92 17.68 -8.50
C THR A 42 -2.89 17.82 -7.38
N GLN A 43 -3.14 18.68 -6.38
CA GLN A 43 -2.25 18.84 -5.23
C GLN A 43 -2.13 17.55 -4.40
N LEU A 44 -3.25 16.84 -4.16
CA LEU A 44 -3.26 15.54 -3.50
C LEU A 44 -2.41 14.52 -4.25
N ARG A 45 -2.50 14.47 -5.58
CA ARG A 45 -1.68 13.59 -6.42
C ARG A 45 -0.19 13.91 -6.34
N VAL A 46 0.19 15.20 -6.34
CA VAL A 46 1.60 15.59 -6.18
C VAL A 46 2.13 15.12 -4.83
N ARG A 47 1.39 15.36 -3.74
CA ARG A 47 1.77 14.91 -2.39
C ARG A 47 1.86 13.39 -2.30
N ALA A 48 0.92 12.66 -2.89
CA ALA A 48 0.97 11.20 -2.96
C ALA A 48 2.23 10.69 -3.68
N THR A 49 2.64 11.34 -4.77
CA THR A 49 3.87 11.00 -5.49
C THR A 49 5.10 11.24 -4.60
N GLN A 50 5.16 12.38 -3.91
CA GLN A 50 6.26 12.67 -2.97
C GLN A 50 6.32 11.67 -1.82
N ARG A 51 5.18 11.25 -1.27
CA ARG A 51 5.13 10.23 -0.21
C ARG A 51 5.70 8.88 -0.64
N VAL A 52 5.49 8.47 -1.90
CA VAL A 52 6.09 7.23 -2.41
C VAL A 52 7.62 7.30 -2.34
N GLU A 53 8.21 8.44 -2.69
CA GLU A 53 9.66 8.65 -2.58
C GLU A 53 10.14 8.62 -1.11
N TYR A 54 9.40 9.27 -0.20
CA TYR A 54 9.72 9.20 1.23
C TYR A 54 9.62 7.78 1.80
N HIS A 55 8.57 7.05 1.45
CA HIS A 55 8.39 5.66 1.85
C HIS A 55 9.54 4.79 1.33
N ARG A 56 9.94 4.98 0.07
CA ARG A 56 11.10 4.27 -0.50
C ARG A 56 12.36 4.55 0.31
N ARG A 57 12.64 5.82 0.61
CA ARG A 57 13.80 6.22 1.42
C ARG A 57 13.79 5.56 2.80
N ILE A 58 12.67 5.57 3.52
CA ILE A 58 12.56 4.94 4.84
C ILE A 58 12.84 3.44 4.77
N VAL A 59 12.33 2.75 3.73
CA VAL A 59 12.57 1.31 3.52
C VAL A 59 14.04 1.04 3.22
N ASP A 60 14.66 1.86 2.37
CA ASP A 60 16.08 1.76 2.03
C ASP A 60 16.95 1.99 3.28
N ASP A 61 16.68 3.06 4.06
CA ASP A 61 17.39 3.39 5.30
C ASP A 61 17.22 2.30 6.37
N THR A 62 16.01 1.74 6.51
CA THR A 62 15.74 0.61 7.43
C THR A 62 16.52 -0.63 7.02
N SER A 63 16.58 -0.92 5.72
CA SER A 63 17.32 -2.08 5.20
C SER A 63 18.82 -1.94 5.47
N GLN A 64 19.36 -0.73 5.33
CA GLN A 64 20.75 -0.44 5.67
C GLN A 64 21.01 -0.65 7.17
N LEU A 65 20.14 -0.14 8.06
CA LEU A 65 20.28 -0.33 9.51
C LEU A 65 20.24 -1.81 9.93
N LEU A 66 19.35 -2.59 9.33
CA LEU A 66 19.29 -4.04 9.58
C LEU A 66 20.57 -4.74 9.12
N HIS A 67 21.15 -4.32 8.00
CA HIS A 67 22.44 -4.83 7.55
C HIS A 67 23.57 -4.44 8.49
N GLU A 68 23.62 -3.20 8.96
CA GLU A 68 24.57 -2.72 9.98
C GLU A 68 24.48 -3.57 11.26
N ALA A 69 23.26 -3.83 11.77
CA ALA A 69 23.04 -4.69 12.93
C ALA A 69 23.56 -6.12 12.73
N GLN A 70 23.32 -6.70 11.55
CA GLN A 70 23.82 -8.05 11.22
C GLN A 70 25.35 -8.09 11.21
N MET A 71 25.99 -7.06 10.65
CA MET A 71 27.45 -6.96 10.62
C MET A 71 28.03 -6.87 12.04
N ILE A 72 27.42 -6.08 12.92
CA ILE A 72 27.80 -6.00 14.34
C ILE A 72 27.69 -7.39 15.00
N ILE A 73 26.57 -8.09 14.83
CA ILE A 73 26.38 -9.42 15.40
C ILE A 73 27.42 -10.44 14.89
N LEU A 74 27.84 -10.33 13.63
CA LEU A 74 28.85 -11.22 13.05
C LEU A 74 30.28 -10.87 13.49
N GLU A 75 30.58 -9.59 13.66
CA GLU A 75 31.91 -9.12 14.06
C GLU A 75 32.21 -9.43 15.53
N PHE A 76 31.21 -9.30 16.41
CA PHE A 76 31.36 -9.56 17.83
C PHE A 76 30.88 -10.97 18.19
N HIS A 77 31.83 -11.87 18.48
CA HIS A 77 31.54 -13.26 18.89
C HIS A 77 30.71 -13.34 20.20
N ASP A 78 30.81 -12.33 21.07
CA ASP A 78 29.95 -12.17 22.25
C ASP A 78 29.02 -10.97 22.07
N PRO A 79 27.70 -11.16 21.95
CA PRO A 79 26.74 -10.06 21.82
C PRO A 79 26.65 -9.18 23.08
N TYR A 80 27.19 -9.63 24.21
CA TYR A 80 27.30 -8.85 25.44
C TYR A 80 28.59 -8.04 25.54
N HIS A 81 29.45 -8.08 24.51
CA HIS A 81 30.60 -7.20 24.43
C HIS A 81 30.13 -5.73 24.49
N PRO A 82 30.65 -4.89 25.39
CA PRO A 82 30.14 -3.53 25.61
C PRO A 82 30.01 -2.71 24.32
N THR A 83 30.99 -2.78 23.43
CA THR A 83 30.97 -2.10 22.14
C THR A 83 29.85 -2.59 21.21
N ALA A 84 29.58 -3.90 21.18
CA ALA A 84 28.50 -4.45 20.35
C ALA A 84 27.15 -3.96 20.84
N ARG A 85 26.97 -3.93 22.17
CA ARG A 85 25.76 -3.42 22.82
C ARG A 85 25.52 -1.95 22.49
N ASP A 86 26.54 -1.10 22.62
CA ASP A 86 26.40 0.34 22.34
C ASP A 86 26.02 0.58 20.86
N LEU A 87 26.68 -0.11 19.93
CA LEU A 87 26.37 -0.01 18.50
C LEU A 87 24.95 -0.51 18.16
N LEU A 88 24.51 -1.61 18.77
CA LEU A 88 23.14 -2.11 18.58
C LEU A 88 22.09 -1.14 19.16
N TRP A 89 22.41 -0.46 20.25
CA TRP A 89 21.54 0.58 20.83
C TRP A 89 21.42 1.79 19.91
N ASP A 90 22.51 2.20 19.25
CA ASP A 90 22.48 3.26 18.25
C ASP A 90 21.63 2.88 17.03
N VAL A 91 21.71 1.62 16.58
CA VAL A 91 20.84 1.11 15.50
C VAL A 91 19.38 1.14 15.93
N GLU A 92 19.06 0.67 17.14
CA GLU A 92 17.70 0.69 17.69
C GLU A 92 17.14 2.11 17.74
N ALA A 93 17.90 3.08 18.25
CA ALA A 93 17.51 4.48 18.31
C ALA A 93 17.23 5.06 16.91
N ARG A 94 18.05 4.72 15.91
CA ARG A 94 17.82 5.15 14.51
C ARG A 94 16.59 4.49 13.90
N MET A 95 16.34 3.20 14.19
CA MET A 95 15.13 2.50 13.74
C MET A 95 13.86 3.12 14.36
N GLU A 96 13.92 3.54 15.63
CA GLU A 96 12.83 4.24 16.29
C GLU A 96 12.50 5.56 15.58
N VAL A 97 13.50 6.36 15.19
CA VAL A 97 13.28 7.60 14.42
C VAL A 97 12.58 7.31 13.09
N LEU A 98 13.06 6.32 12.33
CA LEU A 98 12.43 5.95 11.05
C LEU A 98 10.99 5.46 11.21
N LEU A 99 10.69 4.74 12.31
CA LEU A 99 9.33 4.32 12.61
C LEU A 99 8.41 5.52 12.87
N HIS A 100 8.88 6.53 13.59
CA HIS A 100 8.12 7.76 13.81
C HIS A 100 7.87 8.51 12.50
N GLU A 101 8.89 8.63 11.64
CA GLU A 101 8.74 9.24 10.31
C GLU A 101 7.72 8.48 9.45
N PHE A 102 7.76 7.15 9.48
CA PHE A 102 6.81 6.30 8.78
C PHE A 102 5.38 6.50 9.26
N LEU A 103 5.16 6.54 10.58
CA LEU A 103 3.85 6.77 11.17
C LEU A 103 3.32 8.17 10.84
N ALA A 104 4.18 9.18 10.81
CA ALA A 104 3.81 10.54 10.39
C ALA A 104 3.33 10.56 8.93
N LEU A 105 4.08 9.93 8.01
CA LEU A 105 3.67 9.81 6.60
C LEU A 105 2.34 9.07 6.45
N TRP A 106 2.10 8.03 7.26
CA TRP A 106 0.86 7.29 7.23
C TRP A 106 -0.33 8.12 7.72
N ALA A 107 -0.13 8.95 8.74
CA ALA A 107 -1.15 9.90 9.20
C ALA A 107 -1.53 10.90 8.09
N GLU A 108 -0.54 11.48 7.40
CA GLU A 108 -0.78 12.36 6.25
C GLU A 108 -1.57 11.67 5.12
N GLU A 109 -1.27 10.39 4.85
CA GLU A 109 -2.00 9.62 3.83
C GLU A 109 -3.48 9.44 4.19
N ILE A 110 -3.78 9.19 5.47
CA ILE A 110 -5.17 9.07 5.96
C ILE A 110 -5.92 10.38 5.76
N GLU A 111 -5.31 11.52 6.10
CA GLU A 111 -5.90 12.84 5.92
C GLU A 111 -6.13 13.17 4.44
N ASP A 112 -5.17 12.82 3.58
CA ASP A 112 -5.29 13.04 2.13
C ASP A 112 -6.41 12.19 1.52
N ARG A 113 -6.53 10.93 1.92
CA ARG A 113 -7.63 10.05 1.48
C ARG A 113 -8.98 10.54 1.96
N ALA A 114 -9.06 11.04 3.20
CA ALA A 114 -10.28 11.64 3.72
C ALA A 114 -10.66 12.90 2.91
N SER A 115 -9.67 13.73 2.57
CA SER A 115 -9.85 14.94 1.76
C SER A 115 -10.32 14.60 0.34
N GLU A 116 -9.68 13.63 -0.31
CA GLU A 116 -10.09 13.12 -1.63
C GLU A 116 -11.54 12.64 -1.60
N HIS A 117 -11.90 11.83 -0.60
CA HIS A 117 -13.25 11.31 -0.45
C HIS A 117 -14.29 12.41 -0.23
N GLN A 118 -13.93 13.47 0.48
CA GLN A 118 -14.79 14.64 0.67
C GLN A 118 -15.06 15.37 -0.66
N ILE A 119 -14.04 15.53 -1.51
CA ILE A 119 -14.18 16.13 -2.84
C ILE A 119 -15.18 15.32 -3.68
N TRP A 120 -15.02 14.00 -3.73
CA TRP A 120 -15.92 13.12 -4.50
C TRP A 120 -17.37 13.07 -3.99
N ARG A 121 -17.62 13.51 -2.75
CA ARG A 121 -18.97 13.62 -2.18
C ARG A 121 -19.63 14.98 -2.42
N ARG A 122 -18.91 15.98 -2.91
CA ARG A 122 -19.49 17.31 -3.18
C ARG A 122 -20.43 17.22 -4.39
N PRO A 123 -21.69 17.65 -4.28
CA PRO A 123 -22.56 17.76 -5.43
C PRO A 123 -22.07 18.87 -6.35
N SER A 124 -21.81 18.53 -7.62
CA SER A 124 -21.55 19.49 -8.68
C SER A 124 -22.88 20.12 -9.08
N TRP A 125 -23.13 21.36 -8.65
CA TRP A 125 -24.31 22.15 -9.04
C TRP A 125 -24.09 22.87 -10.36
#